data_AF-A0A6L9SE90-F1
#
_entry.id   AF-A0A6L9SE90-F1
#
_cell.length_a   1.000
_cell.length_b   1.000
_cell.length_c   1.000
_cell.angle_alpha   90.00
_cell.angle_beta   90.00
_cell.angle_gamma   90.00
#
_symmetry.space_group_name_H-M   'P 1'
#
loop_
_entity.id
_entity.type
_entity.pdbx_description
1 polymer ?
#
loop_
_entity_poly.entity_id
_entity_poly.type
_entity_poly.pdbx_seq_one_letter_code
_entity_poly.pdbx_strand_id
1 'polypeptide(L)'
;MTHRMLLRGGHTLTMDPQLGDLPTADVLIEDDKITAVEPHIEADVDAEIIDATGQIVIPGFVDTHRHTWEAAIRGCAPNATLDDYFVEVLDTFAPVYRPDDVYASNLAGSLECLNAGITTLVDWSHINNTPEHPDAAIAGLREAGIRAQYAYGSANTSLAKYWFNSAEVIPGDDVRRVRETYFPGDDGLLTLALATRGPGFCQDEVVTAEWQLARELQIPITVHVAMGRLAGRFAMVEQLDRLGLLGPDTTYIHSCYFSDHEWQRVADTGGTISIAAQVEMQMGHGWPPVNKSYQFGLRPSLSVDVVTTVPGDMFTQMRAAFGGERARVNATCWEANTGVPETMLTARQMLEMATINGAHVAGLEDRTGSLIPGKQADVVVIDGRSINVAPIIDPVAAVVLCADVSNVDTVIVGGQVRKREGKLVGDVARARDLVEASRHHLVGAAAKSEAAA
;
A
#
# COMPACT_ATOMS: atom_id res chain seq x y z
N MET A 1 -4.38 1.50 33.46
CA MET A 1 -3.20 0.64 33.63
C MET A 1 -2.53 0.60 32.27
N THR A 2 -1.23 0.85 32.20
CA THR A 2 -0.46 0.74 30.95
C THR A 2 -0.42 -0.73 30.53
N HIS A 3 -0.83 -1.01 29.30
CA HIS A 3 -0.69 -2.35 28.73
C HIS A 3 0.75 -2.52 28.24
N ARG A 4 1.42 -3.59 28.64
CA ARG A 4 2.82 -3.82 28.27
C ARG A 4 2.97 -5.15 27.57
N MET A 5 3.76 -5.17 26.49
CA MET A 5 4.08 -6.36 25.72
C MET A 5 5.57 -6.37 25.40
N LEU A 6 6.20 -7.54 25.54
CA LEU A 6 7.61 -7.74 25.27
C LEU A 6 7.78 -8.83 24.21
N LEU A 7 8.26 -8.46 23.02
CA LEU A 7 8.73 -9.41 22.02
C LEU A 7 10.15 -9.80 22.42
N ARG A 8 10.43 -11.08 22.68
CA ARG A 8 11.68 -11.52 23.29
C ARG A 8 12.55 -12.36 22.35
N GLY A 9 13.83 -12.02 22.26
CA GLY A 9 14.88 -12.87 21.68
C GLY A 9 14.85 -13.04 20.15
N GLY A 10 14.18 -12.15 19.42
CA GLY A 10 14.09 -12.22 17.95
C GLY A 10 15.30 -11.64 17.23
N HIS A 11 15.50 -12.04 15.97
CA HIS A 11 16.37 -11.31 15.04
C HIS A 11 15.64 -10.02 14.63
N THR A 12 16.06 -8.87 15.16
CA THR A 12 15.32 -7.62 15.01
C THR A 12 15.93 -6.74 13.93
N LEU A 13 15.22 -6.54 12.83
CA LEU A 13 15.61 -5.65 11.74
C LEU A 13 14.93 -4.32 11.95
N THR A 14 15.62 -3.36 12.55
CA THR A 14 15.01 -2.12 13.05
C THR A 14 14.58 -1.16 11.94
N MET A 15 15.22 -1.25 10.77
CA MET A 15 15.15 -0.22 9.72
C MET A 15 15.64 1.16 10.20
N ASP A 16 16.41 1.20 11.27
CA ASP A 16 17.09 2.40 11.76
C ASP A 16 18.60 2.25 11.56
N PRO A 17 19.27 3.13 10.80
CA PRO A 17 20.71 3.04 10.61
C PRO A 17 21.51 3.27 11.90
N GLN A 18 20.92 3.89 12.94
CA GLN A 18 21.62 4.12 14.21
C GLN A 18 21.59 2.91 15.13
N LEU A 19 20.42 2.31 15.34
CA LEU A 19 20.28 1.06 16.11
C LEU A 19 20.84 -0.16 15.35
N GLY A 20 20.70 -0.18 14.03
CA GLY A 20 21.13 -1.28 13.18
C GLY A 20 20.27 -2.55 13.32
N ASP A 21 20.71 -3.62 12.65
CA ASP A 21 20.09 -4.93 12.77
C ASP A 21 20.67 -5.66 13.99
N LEU A 22 19.80 -6.16 14.88
CA LEU A 22 20.20 -6.83 16.12
C LEU A 22 20.00 -8.35 15.97
N PRO A 23 21.07 -9.17 16.06
CA PRO A 23 20.95 -10.62 15.91
C PRO A 23 20.05 -11.28 16.97
N THR A 24 19.93 -10.68 18.14
CA THR A 24 19.01 -11.11 19.20
C THR A 24 18.66 -9.87 20.00
N ALA A 25 17.37 -9.54 20.06
CA ALA A 25 16.90 -8.40 20.82
C ALA A 25 15.47 -8.60 21.34
N ASP A 26 15.18 -7.82 22.37
CA ASP A 26 13.88 -7.64 22.97
C ASP A 26 13.29 -6.29 22.52
N VAL A 27 12.00 -6.27 22.20
CA VAL A 27 11.23 -5.06 21.84
C VAL A 27 10.11 -4.88 22.86
N LEU A 28 10.20 -3.82 23.67
CA LEU A 28 9.18 -3.47 24.64
C LEU A 28 8.19 -2.48 24.03
N ILE A 29 6.91 -2.80 24.17
CA ILE A 29 5.78 -1.99 23.75
C ILE A 29 4.99 -1.60 25.00
N GLU A 30 4.73 -0.31 25.16
CA GLU A 30 3.82 0.24 26.17
C GLU A 30 2.68 0.96 25.47
N ASP A 31 1.45 0.52 25.75
CA ASP A 31 0.23 0.96 25.09
C ASP A 31 0.36 0.87 23.55
N ASP A 32 0.52 2.01 22.86
CA ASP A 32 0.64 2.08 21.41
C ASP A 32 2.07 2.31 20.90
N LYS A 33 3.08 2.39 21.78
CA LYS A 33 4.45 2.80 21.44
C LYS A 33 5.51 1.77 21.74
N ILE A 34 6.54 1.75 20.90
CA ILE A 34 7.81 1.09 21.19
C ILE A 34 8.55 1.96 22.21
N THR A 35 8.95 1.38 23.34
CA THR A 35 9.65 2.12 24.41
C THR A 35 11.09 1.68 24.61
N ALA A 36 11.44 0.46 24.21
CA ALA A 36 12.81 -0.01 24.20
C ALA A 36 13.03 -1.05 23.09
N VAL A 37 14.23 -1.05 22.52
CA VAL A 37 14.75 -2.07 21.60
C VAL A 37 16.18 -2.35 22.02
N GLU A 38 16.40 -3.45 22.72
CA GLU A 38 17.68 -3.73 23.39
C GLU A 38 18.05 -5.22 23.26
N PRO A 39 19.34 -5.60 23.29
CA PRO A 39 19.74 -7.01 23.21
C PRO A 39 19.11 -7.91 24.28
N HIS A 40 18.77 -7.33 25.44
CA HIS A 40 18.08 -8.03 26.52
C HIS A 40 17.37 -7.01 27.42
N ILE A 41 16.11 -7.28 27.75
CA ILE A 41 15.33 -6.54 28.75
C ILE A 41 14.99 -7.51 29.89
N GLU A 42 15.30 -7.11 31.12
CA GLU A 42 15.14 -7.92 32.33
C GLU A 42 13.71 -8.49 32.46
N ALA A 43 13.61 -9.73 32.97
CA ALA A 43 12.38 -10.50 32.96
C ALA A 43 11.33 -10.10 34.01
N ASP A 44 11.65 -9.13 34.88
CA ASP A 44 10.75 -8.59 35.91
C ASP A 44 9.85 -7.44 35.42
N VAL A 45 9.96 -7.07 34.14
CA VAL A 45 8.98 -6.20 33.50
C VAL A 45 7.61 -6.89 33.50
N ASP A 46 6.65 -6.30 34.21
CA ASP A 46 5.24 -6.71 34.21
C ASP A 46 4.62 -6.46 32.82
N ALA A 47 4.85 -7.40 31.90
CA ALA A 47 4.45 -7.36 30.50
C ALA A 47 4.02 -8.75 30.01
N GLU A 48 3.12 -8.75 29.02
CA GLU A 48 2.82 -9.94 28.23
C GLU A 48 4.04 -10.30 27.38
N ILE A 49 4.56 -11.53 27.53
CA ILE A 49 5.74 -11.98 26.78
C ILE A 49 5.29 -12.71 25.51
N ILE A 50 5.84 -12.31 24.37
CA ILE A 50 5.79 -13.04 23.10
C ILE A 50 7.21 -13.53 22.79
N ASP A 51 7.42 -14.84 22.85
CA ASP A 51 8.71 -15.45 22.53
C ASP A 51 8.94 -15.45 21.02
N ALA A 52 9.91 -14.65 20.58
CA ALA A 52 10.33 -14.54 19.18
C ALA A 52 11.66 -15.28 18.92
N THR A 53 12.08 -16.18 19.81
CA THR A 53 13.33 -16.94 19.65
C THR A 53 13.36 -17.72 18.34
N GLY A 54 14.39 -17.48 17.52
CA GLY A 54 14.54 -18.09 16.19
C GLY A 54 13.60 -17.51 15.13
N GLN A 55 12.91 -16.41 15.43
CA GLN A 55 12.05 -15.67 14.52
C GLN A 55 12.67 -14.31 14.16
N ILE A 56 12.07 -13.61 13.21
CA ILE A 56 12.54 -12.29 12.74
C ILE A 56 11.49 -11.24 13.10
N VAL A 57 11.89 -10.16 13.76
CA VAL A 57 11.03 -9.04 14.14
C VAL A 57 11.34 -7.85 13.24
N ILE A 58 10.33 -7.32 12.56
CA ILE A 58 10.44 -6.21 11.61
C ILE A 58 9.33 -5.17 11.86
N PRO A 59 9.49 -3.92 11.40
CA PRO A 59 8.36 -3.02 11.24
C PRO A 59 7.31 -3.65 10.34
N GLY A 60 6.04 -3.34 10.60
CA GLY A 60 4.98 -3.81 9.72
C GLY A 60 5.12 -3.29 8.29
N PHE A 61 4.68 -4.10 7.32
CA PHE A 61 4.71 -3.67 5.92
C PHE A 61 3.73 -2.53 5.68
N VAL A 62 4.09 -1.66 4.73
CA VAL A 62 3.30 -0.50 4.31
C VAL A 62 2.93 -0.64 2.83
N ASP A 63 1.65 -0.86 2.55
CA ASP A 63 1.09 -0.95 1.19
C ASP A 63 0.65 0.44 0.73
N THR A 64 1.49 1.10 -0.05
CA THR A 64 1.32 2.54 -0.35
C THR A 64 0.30 2.85 -1.44
N HIS A 65 -0.34 1.84 -2.02
CA HIS A 65 -1.44 2.02 -2.97
C HIS A 65 -2.23 0.71 -3.15
N ARG A 66 -3.50 0.69 -2.76
CA ARG A 66 -4.38 -0.46 -2.95
C ARG A 66 -5.82 -0.05 -3.25
N HIS A 67 -6.48 -0.77 -4.15
CA HIS A 67 -7.91 -0.68 -4.39
C HIS A 67 -8.69 -1.68 -3.52
N THR A 68 -8.85 -1.40 -2.23
CA THR A 68 -9.38 -2.39 -1.25
C THR A 68 -10.83 -2.80 -1.55
N TRP A 69 -11.61 -1.90 -2.16
CA TRP A 69 -12.99 -2.15 -2.55
C TRP A 69 -13.14 -3.30 -3.57
N GLU A 70 -12.05 -3.68 -4.26
CA GLU A 70 -12.03 -4.78 -5.22
C GLU A 70 -11.94 -6.17 -4.58
N ALA A 71 -11.79 -6.28 -3.26
CA ALA A 71 -11.61 -7.56 -2.59
C ALA A 71 -12.75 -8.58 -2.86
N ALA A 72 -13.99 -8.11 -3.08
CA ALA A 72 -15.12 -8.98 -3.44
C ALA A 72 -15.07 -9.55 -4.86
N ILE A 73 -14.27 -8.97 -5.75
CA ILE A 73 -14.09 -9.40 -7.15
C ILE A 73 -12.66 -9.88 -7.42
N ARG A 74 -11.89 -10.16 -6.37
CA ARG A 74 -10.54 -10.71 -6.46
C ARG A 74 -10.43 -11.86 -7.45
N GLY A 75 -9.40 -11.83 -8.29
CA GLY A 75 -9.14 -12.84 -9.31
C GLY A 75 -10.11 -12.82 -10.50
N CYS A 76 -10.96 -11.80 -10.65
CA CYS A 76 -11.87 -11.70 -11.81
C CYS A 76 -11.14 -11.35 -13.11
N ALA A 77 -9.94 -10.78 -13.06
CA ALA A 77 -9.22 -10.22 -14.20
C ALA A 77 -7.79 -10.80 -14.35
N PRO A 78 -7.63 -12.15 -14.42
CA PRO A 78 -6.30 -12.77 -14.36
C PRO A 78 -5.43 -12.51 -15.60
N ASN A 79 -6.05 -12.17 -16.74
CA ASN A 79 -5.38 -11.94 -18.02
C ASN A 79 -5.45 -10.48 -18.48
N ALA A 80 -6.01 -9.60 -17.66
CA ALA A 80 -6.30 -8.24 -18.07
C ALA A 80 -5.00 -7.45 -18.33
N THR A 81 -4.97 -6.71 -19.43
CA THR A 81 -4.14 -5.51 -19.56
C THR A 81 -4.82 -4.34 -18.83
N LEU A 82 -4.16 -3.18 -18.74
CA LEU A 82 -4.78 -1.98 -18.19
C LEU A 82 -6.09 -1.64 -18.92
N ASP A 83 -6.11 -1.69 -20.25
CA ASP A 83 -7.29 -1.39 -21.06
C ASP A 83 -8.43 -2.39 -20.75
N ASP A 84 -8.11 -3.67 -20.56
CA ASP A 84 -9.09 -4.68 -20.17
C ASP A 84 -9.64 -4.42 -18.76
N TYR A 85 -8.80 -4.02 -17.80
CA TYR A 85 -9.22 -3.68 -16.43
C TYR A 85 -10.23 -2.52 -16.41
N PHE A 86 -10.02 -1.49 -17.22
CA PHE A 86 -10.96 -0.37 -17.34
C PHE A 86 -12.36 -0.83 -17.76
N VAL A 87 -12.46 -1.89 -18.57
CA VAL A 87 -13.73 -2.48 -18.98
C VAL A 87 -14.23 -3.46 -17.92
N GLU A 88 -13.45 -4.51 -17.64
CA GLU A 88 -13.83 -5.64 -16.80
C GLU A 88 -14.15 -5.23 -15.36
N VAL A 89 -13.44 -4.23 -14.81
CA VAL A 89 -13.62 -3.78 -13.43
C VAL A 89 -14.43 -2.49 -13.36
N LEU A 90 -13.98 -1.43 -14.06
CA LEU A 90 -14.57 -0.10 -13.88
C LEU A 90 -15.87 0.13 -14.66
N ASP A 91 -16.05 -0.47 -15.83
CA ASP A 91 -17.30 -0.36 -16.59
C ASP A 91 -18.32 -1.45 -16.19
N THR A 92 -17.84 -2.66 -15.88
CA THR A 92 -18.71 -3.80 -15.58
C THR A 92 -19.10 -3.92 -14.10
N PHE A 93 -18.13 -3.90 -13.17
CA PHE A 93 -18.42 -4.12 -11.75
C PHE A 93 -18.69 -2.83 -10.98
N ALA A 94 -17.87 -1.80 -11.15
CA ALA A 94 -17.96 -0.59 -10.33
C ALA A 94 -19.34 0.09 -10.31
N PRO A 95 -20.13 0.14 -11.42
CA PRO A 95 -21.45 0.76 -11.40
C PRO A 95 -22.50 0.01 -10.57
N VAL A 96 -22.30 -1.28 -10.30
CA VAL A 96 -23.24 -2.13 -9.56
C VAL A 96 -22.85 -2.35 -8.10
N TYR A 97 -21.74 -1.76 -7.64
CA TYR A 97 -21.37 -1.79 -6.23
C TYR A 97 -22.39 -1.04 -5.37
N ARG A 98 -22.76 -1.66 -4.25
CA ARG A 98 -23.54 -1.04 -3.18
C ARG A 98 -22.61 -0.67 -2.01
N PRO A 99 -23.02 0.24 -1.11
CA PRO A 99 -22.27 0.52 0.11
C PRO A 99 -21.93 -0.74 0.91
N ASP A 100 -22.86 -1.69 1.04
CA ASP A 100 -22.63 -2.96 1.73
C ASP A 100 -21.48 -3.79 1.11
N ASP A 101 -21.33 -3.73 -0.22
CA ASP A 101 -20.27 -4.45 -0.94
C ASP A 101 -18.90 -3.78 -0.74
N VAL A 102 -18.87 -2.45 -0.64
CA VAL A 102 -17.67 -1.70 -0.29
C VAL A 102 -17.26 -1.99 1.16
N TYR A 103 -18.21 -1.99 2.10
CA TYR A 103 -17.93 -2.35 3.50
C TYR A 103 -17.35 -3.78 3.61
N ALA A 104 -17.98 -4.76 2.96
CA ALA A 104 -17.53 -6.15 2.98
C ALA A 104 -16.12 -6.29 2.38
N SER A 105 -15.87 -5.60 1.26
CA SER A 105 -14.56 -5.61 0.59
C SER A 105 -13.48 -4.95 1.43
N ASN A 106 -13.74 -3.78 2.00
CA ASN A 106 -12.78 -3.07 2.83
C ASN A 106 -12.47 -3.82 4.13
N LEU A 107 -13.45 -4.49 4.75
CA LEU A 107 -13.21 -5.35 5.91
C LEU A 107 -12.36 -6.57 5.54
N ALA A 108 -12.77 -7.34 4.52
CA ALA A 108 -12.06 -8.55 4.12
C ALA A 108 -10.66 -8.27 3.55
N GLY A 109 -10.52 -7.22 2.73
CA GLY A 109 -9.26 -6.77 2.17
C GLY A 109 -8.28 -6.27 3.23
N SER A 110 -8.76 -5.59 4.27
CA SER A 110 -7.93 -5.19 5.41
C SER A 110 -7.48 -6.37 6.26
N LEU A 111 -8.35 -7.36 6.48
CA LEU A 111 -7.98 -8.59 7.18
C LEU A 111 -6.95 -9.41 6.38
N GLU A 112 -7.03 -9.40 5.04
CA GLU A 112 -5.98 -9.94 4.19
C GLU A 112 -4.65 -9.22 4.39
N CYS A 113 -4.64 -7.88 4.39
CA CYS A 113 -3.44 -7.09 4.69
C CYS A 113 -2.80 -7.54 6.00
N LEU A 114 -3.58 -7.56 7.09
CA LEU A 114 -3.12 -7.99 8.41
C LEU A 114 -2.62 -9.44 8.40
N ASN A 115 -3.24 -10.32 7.62
CA ASN A 115 -2.78 -11.70 7.50
C ASN A 115 -1.40 -11.79 6.83
N ALA A 116 -1.13 -10.91 5.88
CA ALA A 116 0.11 -10.83 5.11
C ALA A 116 1.20 -9.94 5.77
N GLY A 117 0.97 -9.43 6.98
CA GLY A 117 1.94 -8.56 7.67
C GLY A 117 1.90 -7.09 7.23
N ILE A 118 0.92 -6.70 6.42
CA ILE A 118 0.67 -5.29 6.08
C ILE A 118 -0.09 -4.65 7.24
N THR A 119 0.53 -3.67 7.87
CA THR A 119 -0.02 -2.94 9.03
C THR A 119 -0.59 -1.59 8.64
N THR A 120 -0.11 -1.05 7.52
CA THR A 120 -0.52 0.25 6.96
C THR A 120 -0.90 0.08 5.50
N LEU A 121 -2.04 0.64 5.09
CA LEU A 121 -2.41 0.72 3.67
C LEU A 121 -2.89 2.12 3.27
N VAL A 122 -2.62 2.53 2.02
CA VAL A 122 -3.27 3.69 1.39
C VAL A 122 -4.43 3.16 0.55
N ASP A 123 -5.66 3.36 1.03
CA ASP A 123 -6.89 2.85 0.42
C ASP A 123 -7.34 3.79 -0.69
N TRP A 124 -7.02 3.46 -1.94
CA TRP A 124 -7.37 4.26 -3.11
C TRP A 124 -8.82 3.98 -3.54
N SER A 125 -9.73 4.75 -2.96
CA SER A 125 -11.17 4.47 -3.00
C SER A 125 -11.87 5.25 -4.11
N HIS A 126 -11.80 4.73 -5.33
CA HIS A 126 -12.52 5.27 -6.50
C HIS A 126 -13.90 4.64 -6.71
N ILE A 127 -14.58 4.27 -5.62
CA ILE A 127 -15.90 3.62 -5.67
C ILE A 127 -16.97 4.48 -4.98
N ASN A 128 -16.74 5.79 -4.90
CA ASN A 128 -17.58 6.73 -4.15
C ASN A 128 -18.81 7.14 -4.96
N ASN A 129 -19.62 6.15 -5.36
CA ASN A 129 -20.78 6.32 -6.23
C ASN A 129 -21.91 7.11 -5.56
N THR A 130 -22.01 7.03 -4.24
CA THR A 130 -22.91 7.82 -3.38
C THR A 130 -22.19 8.17 -2.07
N PRO A 131 -22.67 9.15 -1.28
CA PRO A 131 -22.10 9.51 0.03
C PRO A 131 -22.01 8.36 1.03
N GLU A 132 -22.82 7.30 0.89
CA GLU A 132 -22.79 6.14 1.78
C GLU A 132 -21.62 5.17 1.47
N HIS A 133 -21.04 5.22 0.27
CA HIS A 133 -19.90 4.38 -0.11
C HIS A 133 -18.62 4.68 0.69
N PRO A 134 -18.16 5.95 0.83
CA PRO A 134 -17.02 6.25 1.67
C PRO A 134 -17.28 5.93 3.15
N ASP A 135 -18.50 6.16 3.65
CA ASP A 135 -18.90 5.81 5.02
C ASP A 135 -18.72 4.30 5.27
N ALA A 136 -19.15 3.48 4.32
CA ALA A 136 -19.02 2.02 4.35
C ALA A 136 -17.57 1.54 4.26
N ALA A 137 -16.77 2.13 3.36
CA ALA A 137 -15.34 1.85 3.21
C ALA A 137 -14.59 2.08 4.54
N ILE A 138 -14.80 3.26 5.14
CA ILE A 138 -14.15 3.68 6.39
C ILE A 138 -14.60 2.79 7.55
N ALA A 139 -15.88 2.39 7.59
CA ALA A 139 -16.37 1.46 8.62
C ALA A 139 -15.66 0.09 8.54
N GLY A 140 -15.44 -0.45 7.33
CA GLY A 140 -14.69 -1.69 7.13
C GLY A 140 -13.23 -1.59 7.58
N LEU A 141 -12.53 -0.52 7.20
CA LEU A 141 -11.15 -0.23 7.63
C LEU A 141 -11.05 -0.13 9.16
N ARG A 142 -11.98 0.62 9.78
CA ARG A 142 -12.03 0.83 11.23
C ARG A 142 -12.25 -0.46 12.00
N GLU A 143 -13.17 -1.31 11.53
CA GLU A 143 -13.46 -2.57 12.22
C GLU A 143 -12.29 -3.56 12.12
N ALA A 144 -11.62 -3.63 10.98
CA ALA A 144 -10.41 -4.45 10.83
C ALA A 144 -9.29 -4.00 11.78
N GLY A 145 -9.28 -2.71 12.16
CA GLY A 145 -8.31 -2.15 13.09
C GLY A 145 -6.91 -2.01 12.47
N ILE A 146 -6.85 -1.91 11.15
CA ILE A 146 -5.63 -1.60 10.38
C ILE A 146 -5.33 -0.10 10.45
N ARG A 147 -4.07 0.30 10.25
CA ARG A 147 -3.74 1.70 9.94
C ARG A 147 -4.05 1.95 8.47
N ALA A 148 -4.81 2.98 8.16
CA ALA A 148 -5.09 3.31 6.77
C ALA A 148 -5.12 4.82 6.51
N GLN A 149 -4.58 5.21 5.38
CA GLN A 149 -4.86 6.49 4.76
C GLN A 149 -5.98 6.26 3.75
N TYR A 150 -7.19 6.66 4.09
CA TYR A 150 -8.34 6.57 3.19
C TYR A 150 -8.21 7.67 2.14
N ALA A 151 -7.87 7.31 0.90
CA ALA A 151 -7.75 8.26 -0.20
C ALA A 151 -9.10 8.33 -0.91
N TYR A 152 -9.84 9.41 -0.64
CA TYR A 152 -11.16 9.65 -1.23
C TYR A 152 -11.00 9.92 -2.73
N GLY A 153 -11.56 9.05 -3.58
CA GLY A 153 -11.55 9.19 -5.03
C GLY A 153 -12.92 9.50 -5.62
N SER A 154 -12.99 9.55 -6.95
CA SER A 154 -14.23 9.81 -7.69
C SER A 154 -15.22 8.63 -7.63
N ALA A 155 -16.46 8.89 -8.05
CA ALA A 155 -17.39 7.83 -8.42
C ALA A 155 -16.91 7.09 -9.69
N ASN A 156 -17.48 5.90 -9.92
CA ASN A 156 -17.22 5.07 -11.09
C ASN A 156 -18.52 4.46 -11.66
N THR A 157 -19.53 5.30 -11.86
CA THR A 157 -20.81 4.88 -12.47
C THR A 157 -20.84 4.99 -13.99
N SER A 158 -19.80 5.57 -14.60
CA SER A 158 -19.65 5.64 -16.06
C SER A 158 -18.20 5.95 -16.43
N LEU A 159 -17.58 5.04 -17.18
CA LEU A 159 -16.19 5.21 -17.58
C LEU A 159 -15.96 6.49 -18.39
N ALA A 160 -16.83 6.73 -19.38
CA ALA A 160 -16.75 7.92 -20.22
C ALA A 160 -16.88 9.23 -19.43
N LYS A 161 -17.75 9.24 -18.42
CA LYS A 161 -17.98 10.42 -17.59
C LYS A 161 -16.77 10.73 -16.69
N TYR A 162 -16.18 9.70 -16.08
CA TYR A 162 -15.18 9.89 -15.02
C TYR A 162 -13.73 9.77 -15.50
N TRP A 163 -13.42 9.10 -16.60
CA TRP A 163 -12.01 8.88 -17.00
C TRP A 163 -11.61 9.50 -18.33
N PHE A 164 -12.54 9.73 -19.25
CA PHE A 164 -12.17 10.23 -20.59
C PHE A 164 -12.34 11.74 -20.71
N ASN A 165 -11.27 12.48 -20.44
CA ASN A 165 -11.23 13.95 -20.45
C ASN A 165 -12.34 14.56 -19.58
N SER A 166 -12.47 14.01 -18.36
CA SER A 166 -13.56 14.28 -17.45
C SER A 166 -13.58 15.74 -17.00
N ALA A 167 -14.78 16.34 -16.99
CA ALA A 167 -15.08 17.64 -16.40
C ALA A 167 -15.68 17.52 -14.98
N GLU A 168 -15.77 16.31 -14.44
CA GLU A 168 -16.42 16.05 -13.16
C GLU A 168 -15.38 16.15 -12.06
N VAL A 169 -15.58 17.06 -11.10
CA VAL A 169 -14.72 17.21 -9.93
C VAL A 169 -15.18 16.24 -8.84
N ILE A 170 -14.25 15.72 -8.05
CA ILE A 170 -14.59 15.03 -6.79
C ILE A 170 -15.52 15.93 -5.94
N PRO A 171 -16.62 15.40 -5.37
CA PRO A 171 -17.60 16.20 -4.64
C PRO A 171 -17.01 16.77 -3.33
N GLY A 172 -16.46 17.98 -3.39
CA GLY A 172 -15.75 18.59 -2.27
C GLY A 172 -16.57 18.75 -0.99
N ASP A 173 -17.89 18.94 -1.10
CA ASP A 173 -18.77 18.98 0.08
C ASP A 173 -18.82 17.64 0.82
N ASP A 174 -18.77 16.52 0.08
CA ASP A 174 -18.74 15.18 0.67
C ASP A 174 -17.36 14.85 1.27
N VAL A 175 -16.27 15.28 0.62
CA VAL A 175 -14.91 15.15 1.17
C VAL A 175 -14.80 15.89 2.50
N ARG A 176 -15.34 17.12 2.59
CA ARG A 176 -15.41 17.90 3.83
C ARG A 176 -16.24 17.20 4.90
N ARG A 177 -17.43 16.69 4.55
CA ARG A 177 -18.27 15.90 5.46
C ARG A 177 -17.51 14.69 6.01
N VAL A 178 -16.82 13.94 5.15
CA VAL A 178 -16.05 12.76 5.52
C VAL A 178 -14.88 13.13 6.44
N ARG A 179 -14.13 14.20 6.14
CA ARG A 179 -13.07 14.75 7.02
C ARG A 179 -13.62 15.03 8.42
N GLU A 180 -14.70 15.80 8.51
CA GLU A 180 -15.31 16.21 9.78
C GLU A 180 -15.88 15.02 10.57
N THR A 181 -16.48 14.05 9.88
CA THR A 181 -17.19 12.92 10.52
C THR A 181 -16.23 11.84 11.02
N TYR A 182 -15.20 11.51 10.24
CA TYR A 182 -14.38 10.32 10.48
C TYR A 182 -12.94 10.62 10.88
N PHE A 183 -12.45 11.84 10.62
CA PHE A 183 -11.04 12.22 10.77
C PHE A 183 -10.90 13.52 11.58
N PRO A 184 -11.29 13.52 12.88
CA PRO A 184 -11.21 14.72 13.73
C PRO A 184 -9.77 15.18 14.02
N GLY A 185 -8.76 14.39 13.62
CA GLY A 185 -7.34 14.72 13.67
C GLY A 185 -6.52 13.68 12.90
N ASP A 186 -5.20 13.88 12.86
CA ASP A 186 -4.29 13.07 12.02
C ASP A 186 -3.45 12.04 12.81
N ASP A 187 -3.61 12.00 14.13
CA ASP A 187 -2.87 11.10 15.03
C ASP A 187 -3.46 9.69 15.14
N GLY A 188 -4.67 9.48 14.61
CA GLY A 188 -5.37 8.19 14.65
C GLY A 188 -4.79 7.14 13.71
N LEU A 189 -5.33 5.92 13.78
CA LEU A 189 -5.03 4.85 12.81
C LEU A 189 -5.57 5.16 11.41
N LEU A 190 -6.67 5.92 11.32
CA LEU A 190 -7.28 6.33 10.07
C LEU A 190 -6.99 7.80 9.80
N THR A 191 -6.48 8.11 8.61
CA THR A 191 -6.23 9.46 8.11
C THR A 191 -6.88 9.63 6.73
N LEU A 192 -7.06 10.87 6.27
CA LEU A 192 -7.67 11.18 4.99
C LEU A 192 -6.61 11.61 3.98
N ALA A 193 -6.79 11.20 2.72
CA ALA A 193 -6.07 11.68 1.55
C ALA A 193 -7.04 11.90 0.39
N LEU A 194 -6.56 12.46 -0.72
CA LEU A 194 -7.31 12.59 -1.96
C LEU A 194 -6.71 11.68 -3.04
N ALA A 195 -7.54 10.78 -3.58
CA ALA A 195 -7.22 9.89 -4.70
C ALA A 195 -7.67 10.56 -6.01
N THR A 196 -6.78 11.33 -6.62
CA THR A 196 -7.09 12.11 -7.81
C THR A 196 -6.84 11.30 -9.08
N ARG A 197 -7.70 11.47 -10.09
CA ARG A 197 -7.45 10.87 -11.42
C ARG A 197 -6.32 11.60 -12.15
N GLY A 198 -6.16 12.90 -11.87
CA GLY A 198 -5.00 13.67 -12.30
C GLY A 198 -4.95 13.99 -13.80
N PRO A 199 -3.78 14.46 -14.27
CA PRO A 199 -3.56 14.84 -15.68
C PRO A 199 -3.72 13.62 -16.60
N GLY A 200 -4.23 13.86 -17.82
CA GLY A 200 -4.44 12.82 -18.82
C GLY A 200 -5.84 12.18 -18.80
N PHE A 201 -6.47 12.11 -17.63
CA PHE A 201 -7.87 11.65 -17.49
C PHE A 201 -8.86 12.80 -17.28
N CYS A 202 -8.41 13.91 -16.68
CA CYS A 202 -9.24 15.06 -16.34
C CYS A 202 -8.82 16.33 -17.08
N GLN A 203 -9.77 17.26 -17.23
CA GLN A 203 -9.51 18.62 -17.69
C GLN A 203 -8.67 19.40 -16.66
N ASP A 204 -7.88 20.38 -17.12
CA ASP A 204 -6.97 21.16 -16.26
C ASP A 204 -7.70 21.84 -15.09
N GLU A 205 -8.92 22.30 -15.31
CA GLU A 205 -9.76 22.91 -14.26
C GLU A 205 -10.13 21.91 -13.17
N VAL A 206 -10.40 20.65 -13.53
CA VAL A 206 -10.69 19.57 -12.58
C VAL A 206 -9.43 19.22 -11.79
N VAL A 207 -8.30 19.03 -12.47
CA VAL A 207 -7.01 18.73 -11.82
C VAL A 207 -6.64 19.85 -10.84
N THR A 208 -6.80 21.11 -11.25
CA THR A 208 -6.52 22.27 -10.40
C THR A 208 -7.45 22.32 -9.19
N ALA A 209 -8.76 22.08 -9.36
CA ALA A 209 -9.72 22.09 -8.28
C ALA A 209 -9.48 20.98 -7.25
N GLU A 210 -9.12 19.77 -7.69
CA GLU A 210 -8.82 18.64 -6.81
C GLU A 210 -7.55 18.91 -5.98
N TRP A 211 -6.48 19.46 -6.59
CA TRP A 211 -5.27 19.86 -5.84
C TRP A 211 -5.55 20.98 -4.83
N GLN A 212 -6.37 21.96 -5.21
CA GLN A 212 -6.76 23.04 -4.31
C GLN A 212 -7.57 22.52 -3.11
N LEU A 213 -8.50 21.59 -3.34
CA LEU A 213 -9.28 20.97 -2.26
C LEU A 213 -8.37 20.21 -1.29
N ALA A 214 -7.44 19.40 -1.78
CA ALA A 214 -6.53 18.66 -0.91
C ALA A 214 -5.66 19.60 -0.05
N ARG A 215 -5.15 20.68 -0.66
CA ARG A 215 -4.35 21.70 0.05
C ARG A 215 -5.17 22.52 1.03
N GLU A 216 -6.42 22.84 0.71
CA GLU A 216 -7.38 23.49 1.63
C GLU A 216 -7.59 22.62 2.87
N LEU A 217 -7.76 21.31 2.69
CA LEU A 217 -7.97 20.35 3.79
C LEU A 217 -6.67 19.86 4.44
N GLN A 218 -5.52 20.28 3.90
CA GLN A 218 -4.19 19.87 4.35
C GLN A 218 -4.01 18.34 4.34
N ILE A 219 -4.58 17.67 3.34
CA ILE A 219 -4.47 16.22 3.15
C ILE A 219 -3.55 15.91 1.97
N PRO A 220 -2.82 14.78 1.99
CA PRO A 220 -1.97 14.38 0.88
C PRO A 220 -2.78 13.97 -0.35
N ILE A 221 -2.10 14.02 -1.50
CA ILE A 221 -2.63 13.69 -2.82
C ILE A 221 -1.92 12.43 -3.31
N THR A 222 -2.69 11.50 -3.87
CA THR A 222 -2.15 10.35 -4.57
C THR A 222 -2.78 10.26 -5.96
N VAL A 223 -1.95 10.03 -6.97
CA VAL A 223 -2.33 10.12 -8.39
C VAL A 223 -1.65 9.04 -9.21
N HIS A 224 -2.42 8.39 -10.08
CA HIS A 224 -1.84 7.51 -11.08
C HIS A 224 -1.26 8.30 -12.25
N VAL A 225 -0.01 8.02 -12.63
CA VAL A 225 0.65 8.74 -13.73
C VAL A 225 1.57 7.84 -14.57
N ALA A 226 1.74 8.20 -15.84
CA ALA A 226 2.66 7.55 -16.79
C ALA A 226 2.54 6.02 -16.84
N MET A 227 1.31 5.54 -16.76
CA MET A 227 0.97 4.13 -16.50
C MET A 227 0.46 3.38 -17.74
N GLY A 228 0.26 4.05 -18.87
CA GLY A 228 -0.31 3.39 -20.05
C GLY A 228 -0.64 4.35 -21.19
N ARG A 229 -1.12 3.79 -22.30
CA ARG A 229 -1.52 4.59 -23.48
C ARG A 229 -2.83 5.32 -23.27
N LEU A 230 -3.76 4.72 -22.52
CA LEU A 230 -5.11 5.25 -22.30
C LEU A 230 -5.11 6.62 -21.61
N ALA A 231 -4.29 6.77 -20.58
CA ALA A 231 -4.14 8.00 -19.80
C ALA A 231 -3.27 9.07 -20.50
N GLY A 232 -2.55 8.69 -21.56
CA GLY A 232 -1.41 9.45 -22.07
C GLY A 232 -0.09 8.94 -21.47
N ARG A 233 0.87 8.66 -22.35
CA ARG A 233 2.12 8.00 -21.95
C ARG A 233 3.14 8.93 -21.29
N PHE A 234 3.07 10.24 -21.56
CA PHE A 234 4.12 11.21 -21.25
C PHE A 234 3.54 12.56 -20.83
N ALA A 235 4.37 13.39 -20.20
CA ALA A 235 4.13 14.81 -19.93
C ALA A 235 3.01 15.12 -18.92
N MET A 236 2.57 14.12 -18.15
CA MET A 236 1.62 14.32 -17.05
C MET A 236 2.22 15.15 -15.92
N VAL A 237 3.47 14.87 -15.54
CA VAL A 237 4.17 15.67 -14.53
C VAL A 237 4.49 17.05 -15.09
N GLU A 238 4.82 17.15 -16.39
CA GLU A 238 4.99 18.45 -17.04
C GLU A 238 3.70 19.27 -17.11
N GLN A 239 2.55 18.61 -17.25
CA GLN A 239 1.24 19.26 -17.18
C GLN A 239 0.99 19.82 -15.78
N LEU A 240 1.21 19.02 -14.73
CA LEU A 240 1.13 19.49 -13.35
C LEU A 240 2.10 20.65 -13.07
N ASP A 241 3.31 20.60 -13.64
CA ASP A 241 4.29 21.68 -13.54
C ASP A 241 3.79 22.99 -14.17
N ARG A 242 3.25 22.94 -15.39
CA ARG A 242 2.66 24.12 -16.05
C ARG A 242 1.51 24.72 -15.25
N LEU A 243 0.75 23.87 -14.55
CA LEU A 243 -0.35 24.29 -13.68
C LEU A 243 0.14 24.78 -12.29
N GLY A 244 1.43 24.65 -11.97
CA GLY A 244 1.99 25.01 -10.67
C GLY A 244 1.54 24.10 -9.53
N LEU A 245 1.25 22.83 -9.83
CA LEU A 245 0.62 21.88 -8.91
C LEU A 245 1.61 20.88 -8.28
N LEU A 246 2.83 20.77 -8.78
CA LEU A 246 3.85 19.90 -8.17
C LEU A 246 4.16 20.33 -6.73
N GLY A 247 4.45 19.35 -5.86
CA GLY A 247 4.77 19.60 -4.46
C GLY A 247 5.07 18.31 -3.69
N PRO A 248 5.48 18.45 -2.41
CA PRO A 248 5.81 17.31 -1.54
C PRO A 248 4.56 16.61 -1.00
N ASP A 249 3.39 17.17 -1.28
CA ASP A 249 2.07 16.65 -0.92
C ASP A 249 1.54 15.61 -1.93
N THR A 250 2.32 15.25 -2.96
CA THR A 250 1.86 14.37 -4.05
C THR A 250 2.68 13.07 -4.12
N THR A 251 1.98 11.95 -4.06
CA THR A 251 2.49 10.61 -4.35
C THR A 251 2.12 10.20 -5.78
N TYR A 252 3.12 9.87 -6.58
CA TYR A 252 2.97 9.42 -7.97
C TYR A 252 3.01 7.89 -8.04
N ILE A 253 1.92 7.29 -8.49
CA ILE A 253 1.79 5.84 -8.64
C ILE A 253 2.23 5.44 -10.05
N HIS A 254 2.90 4.29 -10.15
CA HIS A 254 3.48 3.69 -11.34
C HIS A 254 4.74 4.37 -11.86
N SER A 255 4.61 5.57 -12.41
CA SER A 255 5.75 6.35 -12.95
C SER A 255 6.60 5.60 -14.00
N CYS A 256 6.03 4.58 -14.67
CA CYS A 256 6.75 3.65 -15.55
C CYS A 256 7.40 4.32 -16.76
N TYR A 257 6.88 5.47 -17.22
CA TYR A 257 7.33 6.16 -18.43
C TYR A 257 7.67 7.64 -18.25
N PHE A 258 8.00 8.07 -17.03
CA PHE A 258 8.56 9.41 -16.84
C PHE A 258 9.80 9.64 -17.69
N SER A 259 9.88 10.82 -18.30
CA SER A 259 11.13 11.34 -18.84
C SER A 259 12.10 11.69 -17.71
N ASP A 260 13.39 11.80 -18.02
CA ASP A 260 14.40 12.24 -17.05
C ASP A 260 14.10 13.65 -16.49
N HIS A 261 13.47 14.50 -17.28
CA HIS A 261 13.00 15.81 -16.83
C HIS A 261 11.88 15.66 -15.78
N GLU A 262 10.87 14.83 -16.04
CA GLU A 262 9.78 14.58 -15.08
C GLU A 262 10.30 13.97 -13.78
N TRP A 263 11.23 13.01 -13.86
CA TRP A 263 11.92 12.47 -12.68
C TRP A 263 12.62 13.55 -11.86
N GLN A 264 13.38 14.43 -12.52
CA GLN A 264 14.05 15.54 -11.84
C GLN A 264 13.04 16.49 -11.19
N ARG A 265 11.93 16.80 -11.88
CA ARG A 265 10.88 17.67 -11.31
C ARG A 265 10.24 17.08 -10.08
N VAL A 266 9.91 15.78 -10.06
CA VAL A 266 9.38 15.11 -8.87
C VAL A 266 10.37 15.20 -7.70
N ALA A 267 11.66 14.94 -7.96
CA ALA A 267 12.70 15.05 -6.94
C ALA A 267 12.86 16.49 -6.41
N ASP A 268 12.90 17.48 -7.29
CA ASP A 268 13.07 18.90 -6.94
C ASP A 268 11.89 19.43 -6.10
N THR A 269 10.68 18.93 -6.34
CA THR A 269 9.47 19.36 -5.61
C THR A 269 9.18 18.52 -4.38
N GLY A 270 9.96 17.47 -4.13
CA GLY A 270 9.82 16.59 -2.96
C GLY A 270 8.66 15.59 -3.06
N GLY A 271 8.15 15.32 -4.26
CA GLY A 271 7.11 14.31 -4.46
C GLY A 271 7.63 12.89 -4.25
N THR A 272 6.73 11.94 -4.04
CA THR A 272 7.07 10.56 -3.67
C THR A 272 6.58 9.56 -4.73
N ILE A 273 7.11 8.33 -4.71
CA ILE A 273 6.87 7.32 -5.75
C ILE A 273 6.35 6.02 -5.12
N SER A 274 5.22 5.53 -5.62
CA SER A 274 4.66 4.23 -5.28
C SER A 274 4.72 3.28 -6.49
N ILE A 275 5.29 2.08 -6.30
CA ILE A 275 5.57 1.12 -7.37
C ILE A 275 4.75 -0.16 -7.17
N ALA A 276 3.87 -0.46 -8.14
CA ALA A 276 3.00 -1.63 -8.16
C ALA A 276 3.62 -2.76 -9.01
N ALA A 277 4.79 -3.24 -8.60
CA ALA A 277 5.70 -3.95 -9.50
C ALA A 277 5.09 -5.15 -10.24
N GLN A 278 4.31 -5.99 -9.56
CA GLN A 278 3.71 -7.17 -10.21
C GLN A 278 2.63 -6.76 -11.22
N VAL A 279 1.76 -5.81 -10.86
CA VAL A 279 0.70 -5.30 -11.74
C VAL A 279 1.29 -4.58 -12.94
N GLU A 280 2.36 -3.81 -12.74
CA GLU A 280 2.99 -3.04 -13.80
C GLU A 280 3.54 -3.94 -14.92
N MET A 281 4.20 -5.02 -14.53
CA MET A 281 4.72 -6.02 -15.46
C MET A 281 3.62 -6.86 -16.11
N GLN A 282 2.54 -7.17 -15.38
CA GLN A 282 1.49 -8.08 -15.85
C GLN A 282 0.45 -7.38 -16.73
N MET A 283 0.03 -6.17 -16.38
CA MET A 283 -1.05 -5.44 -17.07
C MET A 283 -0.56 -4.50 -18.18
N GLY A 284 0.74 -4.51 -18.48
CA GLY A 284 1.31 -3.72 -19.58
C GLY A 284 1.56 -2.25 -19.25
N HIS A 285 1.66 -1.89 -17.96
CA HIS A 285 2.02 -0.54 -17.55
C HIS A 285 3.47 -0.19 -17.91
N GLY A 286 4.37 -1.18 -17.86
CA GLY A 286 5.79 -0.98 -18.18
C GLY A 286 6.72 -1.67 -17.20
N TRP A 287 7.98 -1.23 -17.18
CA TRP A 287 8.95 -1.72 -16.22
C TRP A 287 8.85 -0.95 -14.91
N PRO A 288 8.78 -1.64 -13.76
CA PRO A 288 8.77 -0.99 -12.45
C PRO A 288 10.00 -0.08 -12.27
N PRO A 289 9.84 1.24 -12.03
CA PRO A 289 10.95 2.19 -12.11
C PRO A 289 11.79 2.25 -10.82
N VAL A 290 12.19 1.11 -10.28
CA VAL A 290 12.90 1.03 -8.97
C VAL A 290 14.27 1.72 -9.03
N ASN A 291 15.20 1.23 -9.86
CA ASN A 291 16.52 1.87 -9.96
C ASN A 291 16.43 3.28 -10.54
N LYS A 292 15.44 3.55 -11.39
CA LYS A 292 15.24 4.88 -11.97
C LYS A 292 14.92 5.88 -10.85
N SER A 293 14.05 5.52 -9.91
CA SER A 293 13.77 6.35 -8.73
C SER A 293 15.04 6.66 -7.92
N TYR A 294 15.87 5.64 -7.64
CA TYR A 294 17.13 5.83 -6.92
C TYR A 294 18.15 6.70 -7.68
N GLN A 295 18.19 6.63 -9.01
CA GLN A 295 19.09 7.47 -9.83
C GLN A 295 18.82 8.98 -9.66
N PHE A 296 17.58 9.36 -9.33
CA PHE A 296 17.20 10.75 -9.06
C PHE A 296 17.18 11.07 -7.56
N GLY A 297 17.70 10.18 -6.71
CA GLY A 297 17.79 10.40 -5.26
C GLY A 297 16.46 10.24 -4.51
N LEU A 298 15.44 9.66 -5.15
CA LEU A 298 14.15 9.39 -4.52
C LEU A 298 14.17 8.10 -3.69
N ARG A 299 13.26 8.03 -2.72
CA ARG A 299 13.00 6.85 -1.87
C ARG A 299 11.65 6.23 -2.25
N PRO A 300 11.61 5.31 -3.23
CA PRO A 300 10.34 4.72 -3.65
C PRO A 300 9.79 3.77 -2.59
N SER A 301 8.49 3.47 -2.67
CA SER A 301 7.81 2.41 -1.92
C SER A 301 7.30 1.30 -2.84
N LEU A 302 6.72 0.27 -2.25
CA LEU A 302 5.99 -0.79 -2.96
C LEU A 302 4.49 -0.70 -2.68
N SER A 303 3.71 -1.25 -3.60
CA SER A 303 2.27 -1.35 -3.48
C SER A 303 1.72 -2.60 -4.17
N VAL A 304 0.54 -3.05 -3.72
CA VAL A 304 -0.17 -4.18 -4.35
C VAL A 304 -1.04 -3.73 -5.51
N ASP A 305 -1.61 -2.53 -5.42
CA ASP A 305 -2.56 -1.98 -6.39
C ASP A 305 -3.87 -2.79 -6.43
N VAL A 306 -4.05 -3.68 -7.43
CA VAL A 306 -5.30 -4.43 -7.63
C VAL A 306 -5.19 -5.92 -7.28
N VAL A 307 -6.10 -6.43 -6.46
CA VAL A 307 -6.18 -7.88 -6.15
C VAL A 307 -7.00 -8.67 -7.18
N THR A 308 -7.55 -8.00 -8.19
CA THR A 308 -8.27 -8.62 -9.31
C THR A 308 -7.35 -9.43 -10.21
N THR A 309 -6.06 -9.11 -10.23
CA THR A 309 -5.05 -9.73 -11.11
C THR A 309 -3.87 -10.35 -10.36
N VAL A 310 -3.47 -9.79 -9.20
CA VAL A 310 -2.26 -10.24 -8.46
C VAL A 310 -2.56 -10.60 -6.99
N PRO A 311 -1.68 -11.37 -6.32
CA PRO A 311 -1.79 -11.62 -4.89
C PRO A 311 -1.69 -10.35 -4.03
N GLY A 312 -2.47 -10.32 -2.94
CA GLY A 312 -2.60 -9.19 -2.03
C GLY A 312 -1.49 -9.04 -0.97
N ASP A 313 -0.26 -9.49 -1.25
CA ASP A 313 0.83 -9.57 -0.27
C ASP A 313 2.11 -8.85 -0.69
N MET A 314 2.86 -8.34 0.31
CA MET A 314 4.10 -7.58 0.06
C MET A 314 5.28 -8.46 -0.34
N PHE A 315 5.28 -9.75 0.00
CA PHE A 315 6.36 -10.67 -0.39
C PHE A 315 6.40 -10.86 -1.90
N THR A 316 5.23 -10.98 -2.53
CA THR A 316 5.06 -11.00 -3.98
C THR A 316 5.59 -9.72 -4.60
N GLN A 317 5.22 -8.54 -4.08
CA GLN A 317 5.68 -7.26 -4.63
C GLN A 317 7.19 -7.07 -4.51
N MET A 318 7.79 -7.40 -3.36
CA MET A 318 9.24 -7.38 -3.17
C MET A 318 9.96 -8.27 -4.18
N ARG A 319 9.50 -9.51 -4.37
CA ARG A 319 10.13 -10.44 -5.31
C ARG A 319 9.92 -10.06 -6.78
N ALA A 320 8.75 -9.53 -7.11
CA ALA A 320 8.44 -9.02 -8.45
C ALA A 320 9.37 -7.85 -8.82
N ALA A 321 9.48 -6.85 -7.94
CA ALA A 321 10.38 -5.71 -8.10
C ALA A 321 11.84 -6.16 -8.19
N PHE A 322 12.28 -7.00 -7.25
CA PHE A 322 13.67 -7.48 -7.18
C PHE A 322 14.05 -8.31 -8.41
N GLY A 323 13.23 -9.28 -8.77
CA GLY A 323 13.46 -10.17 -9.90
C GLY A 323 13.40 -9.44 -11.23
N GLY A 324 12.36 -8.62 -11.43
CA GLY A 324 12.14 -7.86 -12.66
C GLY A 324 13.29 -6.90 -12.96
N GLU A 325 13.69 -6.10 -11.98
CA GLU A 325 14.76 -5.11 -12.18
C GLU A 325 16.12 -5.77 -12.40
N ARG A 326 16.41 -6.83 -11.64
CA ARG A 326 17.65 -7.58 -11.82
C ARG A 326 17.70 -8.28 -13.17
N ALA A 327 16.59 -8.86 -13.64
CA ALA A 327 16.51 -9.48 -14.96
C ALA A 327 16.77 -8.45 -16.07
N ARG A 328 16.15 -7.27 -15.97
CA ARG A 328 16.33 -6.17 -16.93
C ARG A 328 17.79 -5.69 -17.02
N VAL A 329 18.43 -5.46 -15.87
CA VAL A 329 19.84 -5.04 -15.83
C VAL A 329 20.76 -6.15 -16.34
N ASN A 330 20.56 -7.39 -15.91
CA ASN A 330 21.36 -8.53 -16.37
C ASN A 330 21.27 -8.73 -17.89
N ALA A 331 20.06 -8.62 -18.47
CA ALA A 331 19.86 -8.71 -19.91
C ALA A 331 20.62 -7.60 -20.66
N THR A 332 20.52 -6.35 -20.19
CA THR A 332 21.23 -5.21 -20.77
C THR A 332 22.75 -5.41 -20.72
N CYS A 333 23.28 -5.82 -19.56
CA CYS A 333 24.71 -6.09 -19.39
C CYS A 333 25.20 -7.25 -20.25
N TRP A 334 24.38 -8.30 -20.40
CA TRP A 334 24.68 -9.45 -21.25
C TRP A 334 24.78 -9.05 -22.72
N GLU A 335 23.79 -8.30 -23.23
CA GLU A 335 23.78 -7.82 -24.62
C GLU A 335 24.95 -6.87 -24.90
N ALA A 336 25.31 -6.01 -23.94
CA ALA A 336 26.43 -5.09 -24.06
C ALA A 336 27.80 -5.73 -23.79
N ASN A 337 27.85 -6.99 -23.35
CA ASN A 337 29.05 -7.67 -22.87
C ASN A 337 29.82 -6.88 -21.79
N THR A 338 29.09 -6.39 -20.79
CA THR A 338 29.62 -5.64 -19.64
C THR A 338 29.31 -6.35 -18.33
N GLY A 339 30.08 -6.06 -17.27
CA GLY A 339 29.76 -6.53 -15.92
C GLY A 339 28.45 -5.94 -15.38
N VAL A 340 27.84 -6.63 -14.41
CA VAL A 340 26.70 -6.12 -13.64
C VAL A 340 27.19 -4.95 -12.77
N PRO A 341 26.49 -3.80 -12.75
CA PRO A 341 26.93 -2.64 -11.99
C PRO A 341 26.85 -2.87 -10.48
N GLU A 342 27.71 -2.20 -9.72
CA GLU A 342 27.69 -2.21 -8.25
C GLU A 342 26.41 -1.58 -7.67
N THR A 343 25.75 -0.71 -8.45
CA THR A 343 24.45 -0.09 -8.11
C THR A 343 23.27 -1.03 -8.28
N MET A 344 23.49 -2.33 -8.47
CA MET A 344 22.42 -3.30 -8.63
C MET A 344 21.60 -3.41 -7.34
N LEU A 345 20.28 -3.43 -7.51
CA LEU A 345 19.30 -3.51 -6.45
C LEU A 345 19.57 -4.67 -5.45
N THR A 346 19.44 -4.37 -4.16
CA THR A 346 19.69 -5.28 -3.04
C THR A 346 18.40 -5.72 -2.34
N ALA A 347 18.45 -6.84 -1.61
CA ALA A 347 17.32 -7.29 -0.80
C ALA A 347 16.99 -6.29 0.33
N ARG A 348 18.00 -5.63 0.92
CA ARG A 348 17.81 -4.58 1.93
C ARG A 348 16.97 -3.42 1.39
N GLN A 349 17.25 -2.95 0.18
CA GLN A 349 16.43 -1.91 -0.45
C GLN A 349 14.98 -2.34 -0.64
N MET A 350 14.70 -3.63 -0.92
CA MET A 350 13.31 -4.12 -0.99
C MET A 350 12.62 -4.08 0.37
N LEU A 351 13.31 -4.50 1.42
CA LEU A 351 12.75 -4.43 2.77
C LEU A 351 12.51 -2.99 3.20
N GLU A 352 13.41 -2.06 2.87
CA GLU A 352 13.24 -0.61 3.10
C GLU A 352 12.03 -0.07 2.35
N MET A 353 11.85 -0.43 1.06
CA MET A 353 10.68 -0.05 0.25
C MET A 353 9.36 -0.58 0.81
N ALA A 354 9.38 -1.78 1.40
CA ALA A 354 8.21 -2.40 2.02
C ALA A 354 7.90 -1.87 3.43
N THR A 355 8.82 -1.12 4.06
CA THR A 355 8.70 -0.65 5.46
C THR A 355 8.94 0.86 5.57
N ILE A 356 10.16 1.31 5.88
CA ILE A 356 10.46 2.70 6.22
C ILE A 356 10.26 3.66 5.04
N ASN A 357 10.59 3.27 3.81
CA ASN A 357 10.28 4.10 2.65
C ASN A 357 8.78 4.06 2.33
N GLY A 358 8.10 2.94 2.59
CA GLY A 358 6.64 2.90 2.52
C GLY A 358 6.00 3.90 3.50
N ALA A 359 6.48 3.95 4.74
CA ALA A 359 6.06 4.95 5.72
C ALA A 359 6.40 6.38 5.28
N HIS A 360 7.56 6.60 4.67
CA HIS A 360 7.93 7.89 4.06
C HIS A 360 6.94 8.33 2.99
N VAL A 361 6.64 7.46 2.02
CA VAL A 361 5.71 7.74 0.93
C VAL A 361 4.28 7.95 1.44
N ALA A 362 3.87 7.24 2.49
CA ALA A 362 2.56 7.42 3.12
C ALA A 362 2.47 8.64 4.07
N GLY A 363 3.58 9.37 4.29
CA GLY A 363 3.61 10.52 5.21
C GLY A 363 3.57 10.14 6.70
N LEU A 364 4.09 8.96 7.05
CA LEU A 364 4.05 8.36 8.39
C LEU A 364 5.43 7.95 8.92
N GLU A 365 6.52 8.36 8.25
CA GLU A 365 7.89 7.99 8.62
C GLU A 365 8.28 8.43 10.03
N ASP A 366 7.69 9.48 10.59
CA ASP A 366 7.90 9.90 11.98
C ASP A 366 7.17 9.00 12.99
N ARG A 367 6.16 8.25 12.55
CA ARG A 367 5.25 7.45 13.39
C ARG A 367 5.49 5.95 13.33
N THR A 368 5.84 5.42 12.16
CA THR A 368 5.94 3.97 11.90
C THR A 368 7.06 3.65 10.90
N GLY A 369 7.15 2.42 10.42
CA GLY A 369 8.10 1.97 9.39
C GLY A 369 9.50 1.62 9.90
N SER A 370 9.80 1.90 11.17
CA SER A 370 11.03 1.46 11.85
C SER A 370 10.77 1.16 13.33
N LEU A 371 11.58 0.28 13.92
CA LEU A 371 11.53 -0.09 15.33
C LEU A 371 12.42 0.84 16.14
N ILE A 372 11.96 2.06 16.35
CA ILE A 372 12.67 3.09 17.13
C ILE A 372 11.84 3.44 18.38
N PRO A 373 12.45 3.49 19.58
CA PRO A 373 11.77 4.00 20.77
C PRO A 373 11.09 5.35 20.53
N GLY A 374 9.80 5.46 20.89
CA GLY A 374 8.95 6.62 20.68
C GLY A 374 7.98 6.50 19.49
N LYS A 375 8.29 5.65 18.50
CA LYS A 375 7.37 5.34 17.38
C LYS A 375 6.21 4.45 17.82
N GLN A 376 5.13 4.46 17.04
CA GLN A 376 4.00 3.57 17.24
C GLN A 376 4.38 2.12 16.92
N ALA A 377 3.82 1.19 17.68
CA ALA A 377 4.10 -0.23 17.58
C ALA A 377 3.30 -0.88 16.45
N ASP A 378 3.76 -0.68 15.21
CA ASP A 378 3.36 -1.46 14.05
C ASP A 378 4.47 -2.48 13.76
N VAL A 379 4.27 -3.72 14.21
CA VAL A 379 5.34 -4.74 14.28
C VAL A 379 4.85 -6.06 13.70
N VAL A 380 5.73 -6.75 12.99
CA VAL A 380 5.49 -8.08 12.43
C VAL A 380 6.57 -9.03 12.92
N VAL A 381 6.15 -10.24 13.31
CA VAL A 381 7.03 -11.36 13.62
C VAL A 381 6.89 -12.42 12.53
N ILE A 382 8.01 -12.78 11.91
CA ILE A 382 8.10 -13.79 10.85
C ILE A 382 8.72 -15.07 11.44
N ASP A 383 8.04 -16.20 11.27
CA ASP A 383 8.49 -17.50 11.76
C ASP A 383 9.72 -18.02 11.01
N GLY A 384 10.89 -17.66 11.54
CA GLY A 384 12.19 -18.04 11.01
C GLY A 384 12.55 -19.52 11.12
N ARG A 385 11.74 -20.31 11.83
CA ARG A 385 11.95 -21.74 12.08
C ARG A 385 11.29 -22.62 11.02
N SER A 386 10.35 -22.06 10.25
CA SER A 386 9.65 -22.74 9.18
C SER A 386 10.62 -23.29 8.13
N ILE A 387 10.32 -24.44 7.53
CA ILE A 387 11.23 -25.17 6.64
C ILE A 387 11.63 -24.40 5.38
N ASN A 388 10.80 -23.44 4.93
CA ASN A 388 11.09 -22.58 3.79
C ASN A 388 11.94 -21.36 4.15
N VAL A 389 12.16 -21.08 5.44
CA VAL A 389 12.92 -19.93 5.94
C VAL A 389 14.23 -20.36 6.60
N ALA A 390 14.23 -21.48 7.34
CA ALA A 390 15.39 -21.99 8.05
C ALA A 390 16.42 -22.67 7.11
N PRO A 391 17.74 -22.55 7.39
CA PRO A 391 18.35 -21.72 8.43
C PRO A 391 18.45 -20.24 8.03
N ILE A 392 18.41 -19.34 9.02
CA ILE A 392 18.61 -17.91 8.79
C ILE A 392 20.11 -17.62 8.65
N ILE A 393 20.56 -17.32 7.43
CA ILE A 393 21.92 -16.82 7.14
C ILE A 393 21.91 -15.29 7.10
N ASP A 394 20.99 -14.75 6.30
CA ASP A 394 20.73 -13.32 6.17
C ASP A 394 19.24 -13.10 6.49
N PRO A 395 18.90 -12.48 7.63
CA PRO A 395 17.51 -12.22 8.00
C PRO A 395 16.76 -11.34 6.98
N VAL A 396 17.45 -10.43 6.28
CA VAL A 396 16.85 -9.59 5.24
C VAL A 396 16.46 -10.46 4.06
N ALA A 397 17.37 -11.31 3.59
CA ALA A 397 17.07 -12.25 2.51
C ALA A 397 15.98 -13.26 2.92
N ALA A 398 15.97 -13.70 4.18
CA ALA A 398 14.95 -14.59 4.71
C ALA A 398 13.54 -13.96 4.61
N VAL A 399 13.38 -12.68 4.96
CA VAL A 399 12.11 -11.97 4.81
C VAL A 399 11.76 -11.72 3.34
N VAL A 400 12.71 -11.19 2.55
CA VAL A 400 12.44 -10.68 1.20
C VAL A 400 12.29 -11.81 0.17
N LEU A 401 13.08 -12.88 0.28
CA LEU A 401 13.23 -13.89 -0.76
C LEU A 401 12.68 -15.26 -0.38
N CYS A 402 12.57 -15.58 0.91
CA CYS A 402 12.19 -16.92 1.39
C CYS A 402 10.80 -16.99 2.02
N ALA A 403 10.45 -16.00 2.85
CA ALA A 403 9.18 -15.97 3.56
C ALA A 403 7.98 -15.71 2.63
N ASP A 404 6.83 -16.19 3.06
CA ASP A 404 5.52 -15.88 2.50
C ASP A 404 4.48 -15.64 3.60
N VAL A 405 3.23 -15.41 3.22
CA VAL A 405 2.11 -15.12 4.13
C VAL A 405 1.95 -16.17 5.25
N SER A 406 2.28 -17.43 4.98
CA SER A 406 2.19 -18.51 5.98
C SER A 406 3.21 -18.38 7.10
N ASN A 407 4.31 -17.65 6.88
CA ASN A 407 5.34 -17.40 7.89
C ASN A 407 5.04 -16.17 8.76
N VAL A 408 4.05 -15.34 8.40
CA VAL A 408 3.64 -14.21 9.26
C VAL A 408 2.97 -14.80 10.50
N ASP A 409 3.63 -14.70 11.65
CA ASP A 409 3.19 -15.31 12.91
C ASP A 409 2.32 -14.34 13.72
N THR A 410 2.89 -13.17 14.01
CA THR A 410 2.28 -12.16 14.87
C THR A 410 2.31 -10.81 14.15
N VAL A 411 1.20 -10.06 14.23
CA VAL A 411 1.05 -8.72 13.66
C VAL A 411 0.44 -7.81 14.70
N ILE A 412 1.07 -6.66 14.91
CA ILE A 412 0.68 -5.64 15.88
C ILE A 412 0.49 -4.33 15.13
N VAL A 413 -0.60 -3.61 15.41
CA VAL A 413 -0.89 -2.30 14.81
C VAL A 413 -1.25 -1.34 15.94
N GLY A 414 -0.50 -0.25 16.09
CA GLY A 414 -0.66 0.70 17.19
C GLY A 414 -0.68 0.03 18.56
N GLY A 415 0.19 -0.97 18.76
CA GLY A 415 0.30 -1.75 20.00
C GLY A 415 -0.77 -2.81 20.23
N GLN A 416 -1.76 -2.95 19.34
CA GLN A 416 -2.79 -3.98 19.43
C GLN A 416 -2.48 -5.19 18.55
N VAL A 417 -2.56 -6.39 19.11
CA VAL A 417 -2.39 -7.64 18.37
C VAL A 417 -3.55 -7.84 17.39
N ARG A 418 -3.22 -7.98 16.10
CA ARG A 418 -4.15 -8.24 14.98
C ARG A 418 -4.00 -9.64 14.40
N LYS A 419 -2.86 -10.28 14.64
CA LYS A 419 -2.59 -11.69 14.30
C LYS A 419 -1.65 -12.27 15.36
N ARG A 420 -1.84 -13.53 15.72
CA ARG A 420 -1.01 -14.24 16.70
C ARG A 420 -0.94 -15.72 16.37
N GLU A 421 0.25 -16.32 16.47
CA GLU A 421 0.46 -17.76 16.21
C GLU A 421 -0.12 -18.18 14.85
N GLY A 422 0.06 -17.32 13.84
CA GLY A 422 -0.45 -17.55 12.48
C GLY A 422 -1.96 -17.33 12.30
N LYS A 423 -2.69 -16.89 13.33
CA LYS A 423 -4.16 -16.71 13.32
C LYS A 423 -4.56 -15.25 13.48
N LEU A 424 -5.39 -14.75 12.56
CA LEU A 424 -5.98 -13.41 12.67
C LEU A 424 -6.86 -13.28 13.92
N VAL A 425 -6.85 -12.08 14.51
CA VAL A 425 -7.77 -11.66 15.57
C VAL A 425 -8.99 -11.01 14.91
N GLY A 426 -10.20 -11.42 15.31
CA GLY A 426 -11.46 -10.92 14.78
C GLY A 426 -12.34 -12.01 14.17
N ASP A 427 -13.52 -11.63 13.70
CA ASP A 427 -14.49 -12.58 13.10
C ASP A 427 -14.23 -12.77 11.60
N VAL A 428 -13.17 -13.52 11.29
CA VAL A 428 -12.75 -13.82 9.92
C VAL A 428 -13.82 -14.61 9.16
N ALA A 429 -14.59 -15.46 9.85
CA ALA A 429 -15.67 -16.23 9.24
C ALA A 429 -16.77 -15.29 8.73
N ARG A 430 -17.21 -14.33 9.56
CA ARG A 430 -18.17 -13.31 9.15
C ARG A 430 -17.66 -12.46 7.99
N ALA A 431 -16.40 -12.00 8.05
CA ALA A 431 -15.82 -11.22 6.97
C ALA A 431 -15.81 -12.00 5.63
N ARG A 432 -15.49 -13.30 5.68
CA ARG A 432 -15.56 -14.19 4.51
C ARG A 432 -17.00 -14.32 3.99
N ASP A 433 -17.96 -14.58 4.86
CA ASP A 433 -19.35 -14.76 4.46
C ASP A 433 -19.92 -13.47 3.81
N LEU A 434 -19.55 -12.30 4.33
CA LEU A 434 -19.91 -11.00 3.77
C LEU A 434 -19.32 -10.80 2.37
N VAL A 435 -18.01 -11.02 2.19
CA VAL A 435 -17.37 -10.80 0.90
C VAL A 435 -17.82 -11.82 -0.16
N GLU A 436 -18.14 -13.05 0.25
CA GLU A 436 -18.76 -14.06 -0.64
C GLU A 436 -20.17 -13.65 -1.06
N ALA A 437 -20.99 -13.12 -0.14
CA ALA A 437 -22.31 -12.59 -0.47
C ALA A 437 -22.22 -11.40 -1.44
N SER A 438 -21.25 -10.50 -1.25
CA SER A 438 -20.98 -9.40 -2.18
C SER A 438 -20.55 -9.91 -3.55
N ARG A 439 -19.63 -10.88 -3.63
CA ARG A 439 -19.27 -11.55 -4.89
C ARG A 439 -20.50 -12.11 -5.61
N HIS A 440 -21.42 -12.76 -4.88
CA HIS A 440 -22.64 -13.33 -5.45
C HIS A 440 -23.51 -12.25 -6.09
N HIS A 441 -23.68 -11.12 -5.38
CA HIS A 441 -24.42 -9.98 -5.89
C HIS A 441 -23.76 -9.39 -7.14
N LEU A 442 -22.48 -9.04 -7.04
CA LEU A 442 -21.74 -8.31 -8.07
C LEU A 442 -21.65 -9.10 -9.38
N VAL A 443 -21.28 -10.39 -9.31
CA VAL A 443 -21.24 -11.27 -10.50
C VAL A 443 -22.64 -11.42 -11.11
N GLY A 444 -23.67 -11.54 -10.28
CA GLY A 444 -25.06 -11.65 -10.76
C GLY A 444 -25.60 -10.35 -11.37
N ALA A 445 -25.15 -9.19 -10.90
CA ALA A 445 -25.56 -7.88 -11.40
C ALA A 445 -24.80 -7.50 -12.69
N ALA A 446 -23.49 -7.78 -12.74
CA ALA A 446 -22.66 -7.60 -13.94
C ALA A 446 -23.21 -8.40 -15.13
N ALA A 447 -23.49 -9.69 -14.95
CA ALA A 447 -24.02 -10.56 -16.00
C ALA A 447 -25.39 -10.10 -16.56
N LYS A 448 -26.23 -9.46 -15.73
CA LYS A 448 -27.50 -8.89 -16.19
C LYS A 448 -27.33 -7.63 -17.02
N SER A 449 -26.31 -6.83 -16.68
CA SER A 449 -26.00 -5.59 -17.39
C SER A 449 -25.46 -5.91 -18.78
N GLU A 450 -24.57 -6.90 -18.90
CA GLU A 450 -24.10 -7.41 -20.20
C GLU A 450 -25.23 -7.97 -21.07
N ALA A 451 -26.20 -8.68 -20.48
CA ALA A 451 -27.33 -9.21 -21.23
C ALA A 451 -28.34 -8.14 -21.70
N ALA A 452 -28.26 -6.93 -21.13
CA ALA A 452 -29.16 -5.81 -21.44
C ALA A 452 -28.55 -4.78 -22.41
N ALA A 453 -27.23 -4.79 -22.59
CA ALA A 453 -26.49 -4.00 -23.57
C ALA A 453 -26.49 -4.70 -24.94
#